data_AF-A0A1F6PCC0-F1
#
_entry.id   AF-A0A1F6PCC0-F1
#
_cell.length_a   1.000
_cell.length_b   1.000
_cell.length_c   1.000
_cell.angle_alpha   90.00
_cell.angle_beta   90.00
_cell.angle_gamma   90.00
#
_symmetry.space_group_name_H-M   'P 1'
#
loop_
_entity.id
_entity.type
_entity.pdbx_description
1 polymer ?
#
loop_
_entity_poly.entity_id
_entity_poly.type
_entity_poly.pdbx_seq_one_letter_code
_entity_poly.pdbx_strand_id
1 'polypeptide(L)'
;MNRTKIIKIKQDGLSEDYNHDIFLVADHYSGYFPDHKEIANKIKDNDPHTITIIINNLSDKFWNNKKYVKKTREFIPSIYSKLLYENFFNEFGDIEGNKLYARWLEKYRPAFQTDHGEKELDDYIIKNELEPRYRDKILSKFKNHEKLFKPRVKINKDRYYNLLQPFNRVDWRNPYDNIFVWESDGKKYYRRGGSGSSGARETNSKFIFGLSLINQLKPIKSYLFLYSDDNRLYFIKKFSSLTVPNYDIGSNYFLEEGERDKTLAGVSLLEWSDFNKLKELRVLIGKELKK
;
A
#
# COMPACT_ATOMS: atom_id res chain seq x y z
N MET A 1 -16.49 -14.29 -24.55
CA MET A 1 -16.01 -14.82 -23.25
C MET A 1 -14.62 -14.26 -23.00
N ASN A 2 -14.35 -13.68 -21.82
CA ASN A 2 -12.99 -13.34 -21.42
C ASN A 2 -12.22 -14.66 -21.27
N ARG A 3 -11.07 -14.80 -21.92
CA ARG A 3 -10.23 -15.98 -21.73
C ARG A 3 -9.46 -15.79 -20.42
N THR A 4 -9.56 -16.74 -19.52
CA THR A 4 -8.79 -16.73 -18.27
C THR A 4 -7.65 -17.73 -18.38
N LYS A 5 -6.43 -17.28 -18.09
CA LYS A 5 -5.25 -18.13 -17.98
C LYS A 5 -4.80 -18.19 -16.53
N ILE A 6 -4.52 -19.39 -16.03
CA ILE A 6 -4.00 -19.59 -14.67
C ILE A 6 -2.49 -19.80 -14.75
N ILE A 7 -1.75 -19.09 -13.91
CA ILE A 7 -0.32 -19.26 -13.68
C ILE A 7 -0.15 -19.75 -12.24
N LYS A 8 0.30 -21.00 -12.08
CA LYS A 8 0.66 -21.55 -10.78
C LYS A 8 2.09 -21.16 -10.43
N ILE A 9 2.30 -20.63 -9.23
CA ILE A 9 3.61 -20.20 -8.76
C ILE A 9 4.22 -21.32 -7.92
N LYS A 10 5.28 -21.93 -8.44
CA LYS A 10 6.10 -22.90 -7.71
C LYS A 10 7.46 -22.27 -7.45
N GLN A 11 7.83 -22.06 -6.18
CA GLN A 11 9.07 -21.36 -5.81
C GLN A 11 10.31 -22.00 -6.45
N ASP A 12 10.38 -23.33 -6.50
CA ASP A 12 11.52 -24.07 -7.08
C ASP A 12 11.67 -23.90 -8.60
N GLY A 13 10.66 -23.37 -9.29
CA GLY A 13 10.68 -23.11 -10.73
C GLY A 13 10.84 -21.63 -11.09
N LEU A 14 11.04 -20.76 -10.10
CA LEU A 14 11.22 -19.34 -10.33
C LEU A 14 12.69 -19.00 -10.57
N SER A 15 12.94 -18.15 -11.56
CA SER A 15 14.29 -17.73 -11.95
C SER A 15 14.64 -16.39 -11.32
N GLU A 16 15.87 -16.27 -10.79
CA GLU A 16 16.51 -14.98 -10.49
C GLU A 16 17.22 -14.40 -11.72
N ASP A 17 17.35 -15.19 -12.81
CA ASP A 17 17.93 -14.75 -14.08
C ASP A 17 16.87 -14.00 -14.91
N TYR A 18 17.08 -12.69 -15.03
CA TYR A 18 16.31 -11.78 -15.85
C TYR A 18 17.19 -10.64 -16.33
N ASN A 19 16.79 -9.97 -17.40
CA ASN A 19 17.52 -8.81 -17.88
C ASN A 19 17.49 -7.68 -16.83
N HIS A 20 18.62 -7.43 -16.17
CA HIS A 20 18.77 -6.37 -15.16
C HIS A 20 18.59 -4.96 -15.75
N ASP A 21 18.67 -4.79 -17.07
CA ASP A 21 18.43 -3.51 -17.74
C ASP A 21 16.99 -3.00 -17.60
N ILE A 22 16.07 -3.90 -17.26
CA ILE A 22 14.69 -3.57 -16.88
C ILE A 22 14.67 -2.67 -15.63
N PHE A 23 15.70 -2.79 -14.77
CA PHE A 23 15.86 -2.03 -13.53
C PHE A 23 16.96 -0.96 -13.61
N LEU A 24 17.53 -0.68 -14.79
CA LEU A 24 18.55 0.38 -14.95
C LEU A 24 18.01 1.75 -14.51
N VAL A 25 18.94 2.60 -14.04
CA VAL A 25 18.69 3.91 -13.42
C VAL A 25 17.67 4.71 -14.25
N ALA A 26 16.45 4.79 -13.71
CA ALA A 26 15.41 5.67 -14.20
C ALA A 26 15.23 6.79 -13.17
N ASP A 27 15.05 8.01 -13.63
CA ASP A 27 14.78 9.15 -12.77
C ASP A 27 13.31 9.17 -12.37
N HIS A 28 13.04 9.46 -11.09
CA HIS A 28 11.67 9.64 -10.65
C HIS A 28 11.10 10.88 -11.32
N TYR A 29 10.10 10.72 -12.18
CA TYR A 29 9.44 11.86 -12.78
C TYR A 29 8.59 12.56 -11.71
N SER A 30 8.92 13.81 -11.35
CA SER A 30 8.15 14.59 -10.38
C SER A 30 7.04 15.43 -11.01
N GLY A 31 7.05 15.61 -12.34
CA GLY A 31 6.10 16.45 -13.06
C GLY A 31 4.66 15.93 -13.01
N TYR A 32 3.69 16.85 -13.04
CA TYR A 32 2.27 16.52 -12.91
C TYR A 32 1.67 16.05 -14.23
N PHE A 33 0.79 15.05 -14.16
CA PHE A 33 -0.10 14.67 -15.25
C PHE A 33 -1.55 14.92 -14.79
N PRO A 34 -2.30 15.82 -15.44
CA PRO A 34 -3.68 16.12 -15.07
C PRO A 34 -4.60 14.93 -15.26
N ASP A 35 -4.42 14.16 -16.34
CA ASP A 35 -5.27 13.03 -16.68
C ASP A 35 -4.54 11.93 -17.46
N HIS A 36 -5.26 10.86 -17.76
CA HIS A 36 -4.75 9.71 -18.48
C HIS A 36 -4.51 9.96 -19.98
N LYS A 37 -5.20 10.95 -20.59
CA LYS A 37 -5.04 11.30 -22.01
C LYS A 37 -3.74 12.07 -22.21
N GLU A 38 -3.36 12.94 -21.29
CA GLU A 38 -2.05 13.60 -21.32
C GLU A 38 -0.90 12.60 -21.17
N ILE A 39 -1.04 11.61 -20.29
CA ILE A 39 -0.08 10.50 -20.18
C ILE A 39 0.06 9.79 -21.53
N ALA A 40 -1.06 9.41 -22.15
CA ALA A 40 -1.04 8.75 -23.44
C ALA A 40 -0.33 9.60 -24.51
N ASN A 41 -0.66 10.89 -24.58
CA ASN A 41 -0.10 11.81 -25.57
C ASN A 41 1.41 12.06 -25.38
N LYS A 42 1.88 12.21 -24.14
CA LYS A 42 3.30 12.48 -23.84
C LYS A 42 4.18 11.24 -23.96
N ILE A 43 3.64 10.05 -23.77
CA ILE A 43 4.44 8.81 -23.60
C ILE A 43 4.30 7.84 -24.79
N LYS A 44 3.31 8.00 -25.68
CA LYS A 44 3.06 7.06 -26.79
C LYS A 44 4.29 6.73 -27.66
N ASP A 45 5.20 7.68 -27.86
CA ASP A 45 6.37 7.55 -28.74
C ASP A 45 7.65 7.18 -27.96
N ASN A 46 7.57 6.99 -26.64
CA ASN A 46 8.68 6.93 -25.68
C ASN A 46 8.95 5.52 -25.12
N ASP A 47 8.74 4.49 -25.94
CA ASP A 47 8.86 3.05 -25.63
C ASP A 47 8.42 2.63 -24.19
N PRO A 48 7.16 2.90 -23.80
CA PRO A 48 6.70 2.59 -22.46
C PRO A 48 6.66 1.09 -22.17
N HIS A 49 6.89 0.73 -20.90
CA HIS A 49 6.65 -0.60 -20.35
C HIS A 49 6.25 -0.53 -18.88
N THR A 50 5.70 -1.63 -18.37
CA THR A 50 5.32 -1.76 -16.95
C THR A 50 6.09 -2.86 -16.26
N ILE A 51 6.37 -2.64 -14.97
CA ILE A 51 6.95 -3.63 -14.07
C ILE A 51 6.00 -3.76 -12.88
N THR A 52 5.44 -4.95 -12.70
CA THR A 52 4.64 -5.29 -11.51
C THR A 52 5.47 -6.19 -10.62
N ILE A 53 5.62 -5.79 -9.36
CA ILE A 53 6.24 -6.60 -8.31
C ILE A 53 5.13 -7.01 -7.35
N ILE A 54 4.76 -8.28 -7.31
CA ILE A 54 3.89 -8.83 -6.25
C ILE A 54 4.76 -9.07 -5.02
N ILE A 55 4.29 -8.67 -3.85
CA ILE A 55 5.08 -8.66 -2.62
C ILE A 55 4.47 -9.64 -1.64
N ASN A 56 5.15 -10.74 -1.37
CA ASN A 56 4.78 -11.64 -0.29
C ASN A 56 5.21 -11.06 1.06
N ASN A 57 4.51 -11.44 2.12
CA ASN A 57 4.95 -11.18 3.48
C ASN A 57 6.28 -11.89 3.76
N LEU A 58 7.17 -11.21 4.48
CA LEU A 58 8.42 -11.82 4.92
C LEU A 58 8.12 -12.98 5.87
N SER A 59 8.75 -14.13 5.63
CA SER A 59 8.60 -15.31 6.49
C SER A 59 9.04 -15.02 7.93
N ASP A 60 8.28 -15.55 8.89
CA ASP A 60 8.49 -15.37 10.33
C ASP A 60 9.90 -15.74 10.79
N LYS A 61 10.55 -16.68 10.10
CA LYS A 61 11.94 -17.09 10.34
C LYS A 61 12.94 -15.93 10.22
N PHE A 62 12.61 -14.90 9.43
CA PHE A 62 13.45 -13.72 9.23
C PHE A 62 13.08 -12.53 10.12
N TRP A 63 11.96 -12.56 10.85
CA TRP A 63 11.47 -11.43 11.63
C TRP A 63 12.41 -10.95 12.74
N ASN A 64 13.32 -11.82 13.18
CA ASN A 64 14.31 -11.52 14.20
C ASN A 64 15.70 -11.19 13.63
N ASN A 65 15.89 -11.34 12.32
CA ASN A 65 17.18 -11.10 11.69
C ASN A 65 17.29 -9.64 11.21
N LYS A 66 18.22 -8.90 11.81
CA LYS A 66 18.47 -7.47 11.52
C LYS A 66 18.90 -7.21 10.08
N LYS A 67 19.40 -8.21 9.35
CA LYS A 67 19.72 -8.12 7.92
C LYS A 67 18.46 -7.88 7.07
N TYR A 68 17.31 -8.39 7.51
CA TYR A 68 16.07 -8.38 6.74
C TYR A 68 15.01 -7.46 7.33
N VAL A 69 15.12 -7.08 8.60
CA VAL A 69 14.08 -6.32 9.31
C VAL A 69 14.67 -5.22 10.18
N LYS A 70 14.14 -4.00 10.03
CA LYS A 70 14.24 -2.91 10.99
C LYS A 70 13.13 -3.05 12.02
N LYS A 71 13.50 -3.16 13.30
CA LYS A 71 12.52 -3.15 14.40
C LYS A 71 12.41 -1.75 14.97
N THR A 72 11.21 -1.19 14.96
CA THR A 72 10.89 0.08 15.61
C THR A 72 9.95 -0.19 16.79
N ARG A 73 10.19 0.50 17.90
CA ARG A 73 9.35 0.40 19.11
C ARG A 73 8.42 1.59 19.09
N GLU A 74 7.13 1.31 19.10
CA GLU A 74 6.06 2.29 19.23
C GLU A 74 5.47 2.13 20.63
N PHE A 75 5.58 3.18 21.45
CA PHE A 75 4.93 3.19 22.75
C PHE A 75 3.43 3.32 22.52
N ILE A 76 2.66 2.47 23.18
CA ILE A 76 1.20 2.47 23.08
C ILE A 76 0.59 2.61 24.48
N PRO A 77 -0.64 3.14 24.58
CA PRO A 77 -1.28 3.33 25.87
C PRO A 77 -1.34 2.05 26.71
N SER A 78 -1.30 2.23 28.03
CA SER A 78 -1.46 1.15 29.00
C SER A 78 -2.79 0.42 28.81
N ILE A 79 -2.92 -0.78 29.36
CA ILE A 79 -4.21 -1.51 29.32
C ILE A 79 -5.27 -0.68 30.05
N TYR A 80 -4.91 -0.04 31.15
CA TYR A 80 -5.78 0.84 31.91
C TYR A 80 -6.31 2.00 31.07
N SER A 81 -5.42 2.75 30.41
CA SER A 81 -5.80 3.88 29.54
C SER A 81 -6.75 3.40 28.44
N LYS A 82 -6.45 2.27 27.78
CA LYS A 82 -7.34 1.67 26.77
C LYS A 82 -8.74 1.38 27.33
N LEU A 83 -8.82 0.81 28.52
CA LEU A 83 -10.10 0.46 29.16
C LEU A 83 -10.92 1.70 29.57
N LEU A 84 -10.28 2.82 29.92
CA LEU A 84 -10.97 4.08 30.18
C LEU A 84 -11.73 4.52 28.93
N TYR A 85 -11.03 4.59 27.79
CA TYR A 85 -11.64 4.94 26.51
C TYR A 85 -12.71 3.93 26.07
N GLU A 86 -12.46 2.63 26.22
CA GLU A 86 -13.47 1.61 25.90
C GLU A 86 -14.74 1.77 26.74
N ASN A 87 -14.64 2.02 28.06
CA ASN A 87 -15.84 2.24 28.89
C ASN A 87 -16.58 3.52 28.48
N PHE A 88 -15.83 4.58 28.15
CA PHE A 88 -16.39 5.83 27.67
C PHE A 88 -17.18 5.66 26.36
N PHE A 89 -16.57 5.08 25.32
CA PHE A 89 -17.23 4.89 24.04
C PHE A 89 -18.34 3.82 24.09
N ASN A 90 -18.26 2.86 25.01
CA ASN A 90 -19.37 1.94 25.26
C ASN A 90 -20.57 2.64 25.92
N GLU A 91 -20.37 3.67 26.74
CA GLU A 91 -21.45 4.43 27.38
C GLU A 91 -22.10 5.42 26.43
N PHE A 92 -21.30 6.18 25.67
CA PHE A 92 -21.80 7.29 24.84
C PHE A 92 -21.92 6.95 23.35
N GLY A 93 -21.35 5.83 22.89
CA GLY A 93 -21.22 5.51 21.47
C GLY A 93 -20.24 6.41 20.73
N ASP A 94 -19.88 6.05 19.50
CA ASP A 94 -18.85 6.76 18.73
C ASP A 94 -19.24 8.22 18.41
N ILE A 95 -20.50 8.47 18.05
CA ILE A 95 -20.94 9.80 17.59
C ILE A 95 -20.93 10.81 18.74
N GLU A 96 -21.63 10.51 19.84
CA GLU A 96 -21.71 11.44 20.98
C GLU A 96 -20.42 11.42 21.81
N GLY A 97 -19.75 10.26 21.91
CA GLY A 97 -18.43 10.15 22.51
C GLY A 97 -17.41 11.07 21.83
N ASN A 98 -17.34 11.08 20.49
CA ASN A 98 -16.43 11.96 19.76
C ASN A 98 -16.76 13.44 19.95
N LYS A 99 -18.04 13.82 19.96
CA LYS A 99 -18.45 15.22 20.23
C LYS A 99 -18.04 15.67 21.62
N LEU A 100 -18.26 14.83 22.63
CA LEU A 100 -17.91 15.13 24.01
C LEU A 100 -16.39 15.19 24.19
N TYR A 101 -15.65 14.25 23.58
CA TYR A 101 -14.20 14.25 23.58
C TYR A 101 -13.63 15.52 22.94
N ALA A 102 -14.17 15.95 21.80
CA ALA A 102 -13.77 17.21 21.15
C ALA A 102 -13.97 18.43 22.05
N ARG A 103 -15.05 18.48 22.84
CA ARG A 103 -15.26 19.56 23.82
C ARG A 103 -14.20 19.52 24.93
N TRP A 104 -13.82 18.33 25.39
CA TRP A 104 -12.76 18.19 26.39
C TRP A 104 -11.40 18.60 25.84
N LEU A 105 -11.07 18.23 24.59
CA LEU A 105 -9.85 18.69 23.93
C LEU A 105 -9.78 20.22 23.94
N GLU A 106 -10.86 20.92 23.56
CA GLU A 106 -10.88 22.39 23.59
C GLU A 106 -10.82 22.96 25.02
N LYS A 107 -11.51 22.34 25.98
CA LYS A 107 -11.49 22.73 27.40
C LYS A 107 -10.08 22.67 27.99
N TYR A 108 -9.30 21.64 27.68
CA TYR A 108 -7.98 21.40 28.27
C TYR A 108 -6.81 21.94 27.42
N ARG A 109 -7.04 22.33 26.16
CA ARG A 109 -6.04 22.91 25.26
C ARG A 109 -5.25 24.08 25.88
N PRO A 110 -5.86 25.05 26.59
CA PRO A 110 -5.11 26.16 27.20
C PRO A 110 -4.16 25.72 28.31
N ALA A 111 -4.59 24.76 29.15
CA ALA A 111 -3.76 24.22 30.23
C ALA A 111 -2.56 23.45 29.66
N PHE A 112 -2.77 22.63 28.62
CA PHE A 112 -1.71 21.92 27.90
C PHE A 112 -0.68 22.88 27.28
N GLN A 113 -1.12 23.98 26.66
CA GLN A 113 -0.23 24.98 26.06
C GLN A 113 0.68 25.67 27.10
N THR A 114 0.27 25.71 28.36
CA THR A 114 1.01 26.34 29.45
C THR A 114 2.02 25.37 30.10
N ASP A 115 1.81 24.05 30.01
CA ASP A 115 2.64 23.02 30.65
C ASP A 115 3.92 22.67 29.84
N HIS A 116 4.27 23.47 28.83
CA HIS A 116 5.47 23.36 27.98
C HIS A 116 5.79 21.96 27.41
N GLY A 117 4.79 21.07 27.31
CA GLY A 117 4.94 19.74 26.71
C GLY A 117 5.38 18.62 27.65
N GLU A 118 5.30 18.80 28.98
CA GLU A 118 5.58 17.71 29.93
C GLU A 118 4.52 16.60 29.95
N LYS A 119 3.31 16.88 29.46
CA LYS A 119 2.18 15.93 29.37
C LYS A 119 1.51 16.02 28.02
N GLU A 120 0.88 14.93 27.58
CA GLU A 120 0.01 14.98 26.41
C GLU A 120 -1.37 15.56 26.80
N LEU A 121 -2.06 16.21 25.85
CA LEU A 121 -3.39 16.78 26.09
C LEU A 121 -4.39 15.71 26.62
N ASP A 122 -4.24 14.48 26.14
CA ASP A 122 -5.04 13.32 26.55
C ASP A 122 -4.85 12.98 28.04
N ASP A 123 -3.71 13.28 28.65
CA ASP A 123 -3.46 12.99 30.07
C ASP A 123 -4.39 13.82 30.98
N TYR A 124 -4.72 15.06 30.58
CA TYR A 124 -5.68 15.89 31.32
C TYR A 124 -7.08 15.34 31.22
N ILE A 125 -7.48 14.82 30.04
CA ILE A 125 -8.80 14.24 29.84
C ILE A 125 -8.92 12.94 30.64
N ILE A 126 -7.90 12.08 30.57
CA ILE A 126 -7.83 10.87 31.37
C ILE A 126 -8.02 11.20 32.84
N LYS A 127 -7.18 12.08 33.40
CA LYS A 127 -7.18 12.41 34.82
C LYS A 127 -8.48 13.07 35.30
N ASN A 128 -9.02 14.01 34.54
CA ASN A 128 -10.11 14.87 35.01
C ASN A 128 -11.50 14.39 34.60
N GLU A 129 -11.63 13.62 33.51
CA GLU A 129 -12.93 13.22 32.96
C GLU A 129 -13.13 11.70 33.00
N LEU A 130 -12.13 10.91 32.60
CA LEU A 130 -12.28 9.46 32.46
C LEU A 130 -12.03 8.70 33.77
N GLU A 131 -10.92 8.97 34.46
CA GLU A 131 -10.58 8.28 35.71
C GLU A 131 -11.66 8.44 36.79
N PRO A 132 -12.22 9.64 37.05
CA PRO A 132 -13.24 9.81 38.08
C PRO A 132 -14.50 8.97 37.82
N ARG A 133 -14.77 8.60 36.56
CA ARG A 133 -15.96 7.84 36.16
C ARG A 133 -15.71 6.34 36.14
N TYR A 134 -14.55 5.91 35.65
CA TYR A 134 -14.34 4.52 35.25
C TYR A 134 -13.28 3.78 36.07
N ARG A 135 -12.47 4.49 36.87
CA ARG A 135 -11.35 3.89 37.60
C ARG A 135 -11.79 2.73 38.49
N ASP A 136 -12.76 2.95 39.38
CA ASP A 136 -13.19 1.92 40.33
C ASP A 136 -13.84 0.72 39.64
N LYS A 137 -14.63 0.98 38.59
CA LYS A 137 -15.23 -0.05 37.74
C LYS A 137 -14.17 -0.89 37.02
N ILE A 138 -13.06 -0.30 36.62
CA ILE A 138 -11.94 -1.03 36.00
C ILE A 138 -11.17 -1.78 37.07
N LEU A 139 -10.72 -1.13 38.14
CA LEU A 139 -9.89 -1.74 39.17
C LEU A 139 -10.56 -2.92 39.89
N SER A 140 -11.87 -2.85 40.11
CA SER A 140 -12.65 -3.96 40.69
C SER A 140 -12.64 -5.24 39.84
N LYS A 141 -12.42 -5.14 38.53
CA LYS A 141 -12.41 -6.30 37.61
C LYS A 141 -11.04 -6.98 37.49
N PHE A 142 -9.97 -6.37 37.97
CA PHE A 142 -8.61 -6.88 37.79
C PHE A 142 -7.95 -7.17 39.13
N LYS A 143 -7.42 -8.39 39.30
CA LYS A 143 -6.68 -8.78 40.50
C LYS A 143 -5.23 -8.28 40.51
N ASN A 144 -4.64 -8.07 39.34
CA ASN A 144 -3.27 -7.57 39.19
C ASN A 144 -3.30 -6.18 38.57
N HIS A 145 -3.28 -5.16 39.43
CA HIS A 145 -3.28 -3.76 39.01
C HIS A 145 -1.95 -3.34 38.39
N GLU A 146 -0.83 -3.91 38.81
CA GLU A 146 0.48 -3.58 38.25
C GLU A 146 0.54 -3.80 36.72
N LYS A 147 -0.07 -4.90 36.24
CA LYS A 147 -0.14 -5.20 34.80
C LYS A 147 -1.03 -4.22 34.02
N LEU A 148 -2.02 -3.59 34.67
CA LEU A 148 -2.93 -2.64 34.03
C LEU A 148 -2.21 -1.34 33.63
N PHE A 149 -1.34 -0.84 34.51
CA PHE A 149 -0.67 0.44 34.35
C PHE A 149 0.69 0.35 33.64
N LYS A 150 1.23 -0.86 33.45
CA LYS A 150 2.52 -1.04 32.78
C LYS A 150 2.54 -0.42 31.37
N PRO A 151 3.57 0.38 31.04
CA PRO A 151 3.79 0.86 29.69
C PRO A 151 3.82 -0.31 28.70
N ARG A 152 3.22 -0.11 27.54
CA ARG A 152 3.17 -1.11 26.49
C ARG A 152 3.96 -0.65 25.29
N VAL A 153 4.60 -1.60 24.64
CA VAL A 153 5.38 -1.36 23.43
C VAL A 153 4.87 -2.28 22.34
N LYS A 154 4.52 -1.70 21.20
CA LYS A 154 4.30 -2.40 19.94
C LYS A 154 5.62 -2.41 19.18
N ILE A 155 6.00 -3.59 18.67
CA ILE A 155 7.19 -3.73 17.83
C ILE A 155 6.73 -3.77 16.38
N ASN A 156 6.98 -2.68 15.66
CA ASN A 156 6.82 -2.64 14.21
C ASN A 156 8.08 -3.24 13.56
N LYS A 157 7.87 -4.00 12.48
CA LYS A 157 8.91 -4.75 11.78
C LYS A 157 8.90 -4.34 10.31
N ASP A 158 9.73 -3.37 9.95
CA ASP A 158 9.85 -2.90 8.58
C ASP A 158 10.87 -3.76 7.82
N ARG A 159 10.46 -4.31 6.68
CA ARG A 159 11.30 -5.16 5.83
C ARG A 159 12.35 -4.35 5.08
N TYR A 160 13.59 -4.84 5.04
CA TYR A 160 14.62 -4.35 4.11
C TYR A 160 14.50 -5.04 2.76
N TYR A 161 14.37 -4.24 1.70
CA TYR A 161 14.28 -4.72 0.33
C TYR A 161 15.67 -4.81 -0.29
N ASN A 162 16.01 -5.98 -0.83
CA ASN A 162 17.20 -6.15 -1.67
C ASN A 162 16.85 -5.86 -3.13
N LEU A 163 16.38 -4.65 -3.39
CA LEU A 163 16.08 -4.16 -4.73
C LEU A 163 17.04 -3.02 -5.06
N LEU A 164 17.47 -2.92 -6.31
CA LEU A 164 18.29 -1.79 -6.76
C LEU A 164 17.49 -0.49 -6.68
N GLN A 165 18.17 0.64 -6.50
CA GLN A 165 17.50 1.94 -6.72
C GLN A 165 17.01 2.01 -8.17
N PRO A 166 15.85 2.64 -8.43
CA PRO A 166 14.96 3.34 -7.49
C PRO A 166 13.97 2.45 -6.70
N PHE A 167 14.03 1.14 -6.86
CA PHE A 167 13.03 0.17 -6.39
C PHE A 167 13.21 -0.29 -4.93
N ASN A 168 14.23 0.21 -4.22
CA ASN A 168 14.53 -0.16 -2.84
C ASN A 168 13.55 0.40 -1.78
N ARG A 169 12.54 1.18 -2.19
CA ARG A 169 11.55 1.82 -1.29
C ARG A 169 10.14 1.27 -1.52
N VAL A 170 9.96 -0.03 -1.40
CA VAL A 170 8.63 -0.65 -1.51
C VAL A 170 7.87 -0.50 -0.20
N ASP A 171 6.61 -0.08 -0.26
CA ASP A 171 5.73 -0.05 0.91
C ASP A 171 5.26 -1.47 1.22
N TRP A 172 5.69 -2.03 2.35
CA TRP A 172 5.42 -3.41 2.75
C TRP A 172 3.94 -3.68 3.06
N ARG A 173 3.13 -2.64 3.21
CA ARG A 173 1.69 -2.77 3.40
C ARG A 173 0.98 -3.08 2.08
N ASN A 174 1.66 -2.92 0.96
CA ASN A 174 1.07 -3.14 -0.35
C ASN A 174 1.32 -4.58 -0.82
N PRO A 175 0.28 -5.27 -1.31
CA PRO A 175 0.43 -6.59 -1.90
C PRO A 175 1.15 -6.56 -3.26
N TYR A 176 1.29 -5.37 -3.87
CA TYR A 176 2.04 -5.18 -5.10
C TYR A 176 2.55 -3.73 -5.25
N ASP A 177 3.49 -3.55 -6.16
CA ASP A 177 3.98 -2.25 -6.62
C ASP A 177 3.96 -2.24 -8.15
N ASN A 178 3.34 -1.22 -8.74
CA ASN A 178 3.32 -1.01 -10.18
C ASN A 178 4.25 0.14 -10.54
N ILE A 179 5.19 -0.12 -11.43
CA ILE A 179 6.13 0.86 -11.95
C ILE A 179 5.83 1.04 -13.43
N PHE A 180 5.64 2.29 -13.83
CA PHE A 180 5.46 2.69 -15.22
C PHE A 180 6.75 3.36 -15.68
N VAL A 181 7.38 2.83 -16.72
CA VAL A 181 8.69 3.27 -17.23
C VAL A 181 8.54 3.71 -18.67
N TRP A 182 9.23 4.79 -19.03
CA TRP A 182 9.33 5.28 -20.41
C TRP A 182 10.65 6.02 -20.62
N GLU A 183 11.03 6.22 -21.88
CA GLU A 183 12.25 6.93 -22.28
C GLU A 183 11.91 8.25 -22.98
N SER A 184 12.41 9.37 -22.47
CA SER A 184 12.30 10.69 -23.12
C SER A 184 13.67 11.36 -23.15
N ASP A 185 14.04 11.92 -24.29
CA ASP A 185 15.29 12.70 -24.45
C ASP A 185 16.55 11.93 -24.02
N GLY A 186 16.59 10.63 -24.32
CA GLY A 186 17.69 9.74 -23.94
C GLY A 186 17.77 9.40 -22.45
N LYS A 187 16.75 9.73 -21.66
CA LYS A 187 16.64 9.42 -20.23
C LYS A 187 15.45 8.52 -19.93
N LYS A 188 15.67 7.53 -19.07
CA LYS A 188 14.60 6.70 -18.50
C LYS A 188 13.93 7.44 -17.36
N TYR A 189 12.61 7.47 -17.37
CA TYR A 189 11.77 8.01 -16.31
C TYR A 189 10.87 6.93 -15.74
N TYR A 190 10.50 7.08 -14.48
CA TYR A 190 9.51 6.20 -13.88
C TYR A 190 8.50 6.95 -12.99
N ARG A 191 7.32 6.33 -12.86
CA ARG A 191 6.29 6.65 -11.85
C ARG A 191 5.86 5.37 -11.17
N ARG A 192 5.46 5.48 -9.90
CA ARG A 192 4.99 4.34 -9.09
C ARG A 192 3.53 4.51 -8.73
N GLY A 193 2.74 3.48 -9.02
CA GLY A 193 1.37 3.32 -8.58
C GLY A 193 1.24 2.12 -7.65
N GLY A 194 0.14 2.08 -6.90
CA GLY A 194 -0.20 0.94 -6.04
C GLY A 194 -1.18 1.35 -4.94
N SER A 195 -1.41 0.45 -3.99
CA SER A 195 -2.43 0.59 -2.95
C SER A 195 -2.04 1.50 -1.78
N GLY A 196 -0.77 1.88 -1.64
CA GLY A 196 -0.21 2.36 -0.35
C GLY A 196 -0.55 3.79 0.06
N SER A 197 -1.07 4.59 -0.85
CA SER A 197 -1.51 5.95 -0.54
C SER A 197 -2.53 6.45 -1.56
N SER A 198 -3.26 7.51 -1.20
CA SER A 198 -4.21 8.14 -2.12
C SER A 198 -3.56 8.61 -3.42
N GLY A 199 -2.36 9.20 -3.36
CA GLY A 199 -1.63 9.62 -4.56
C GLY A 199 -1.07 8.44 -5.38
N ALA A 200 -0.67 7.35 -4.73
CA ALA A 200 -0.24 6.13 -5.43
C ALA A 200 -1.39 5.45 -6.16
N ARG A 201 -2.59 5.42 -5.58
CA ARG A 201 -3.81 4.88 -6.21
C ARG A 201 -4.25 5.71 -7.41
N GLU A 202 -4.22 7.04 -7.26
CA GLU A 202 -4.51 7.97 -8.36
C GLU A 202 -3.51 7.78 -9.52
N THR A 203 -2.21 7.73 -9.21
CA THR A 203 -1.14 7.48 -10.19
C THR A 203 -1.34 6.14 -10.89
N ASN A 204 -1.66 5.08 -10.13
CA ASN A 204 -1.93 3.75 -10.68
C ASN A 204 -3.05 3.79 -11.72
N SER A 205 -4.19 4.38 -11.36
CA SER A 205 -5.36 4.50 -12.25
C SER A 205 -5.04 5.32 -13.50
N LYS A 206 -4.48 6.52 -13.34
CA LYS A 206 -4.14 7.42 -14.46
C LYS A 206 -3.19 6.76 -15.46
N PHE A 207 -2.11 6.15 -14.96
CA PHE A 207 -1.12 5.50 -15.83
C PHE A 207 -1.67 4.23 -16.48
N ILE A 208 -2.43 3.40 -15.75
CA ILE A 208 -3.07 2.23 -16.35
C ILE A 208 -3.98 2.66 -17.50
N PHE A 209 -4.86 3.64 -17.30
CA PHE A 209 -5.73 4.13 -18.38
C PHE A 209 -4.95 4.74 -19.55
N GLY A 210 -3.93 5.55 -19.28
CA GLY A 210 -3.14 6.20 -20.33
C GLY A 210 -2.34 5.20 -21.16
N LEU A 211 -1.68 4.25 -20.51
CA LEU A 211 -0.99 3.15 -21.19
C LEU A 211 -1.97 2.22 -21.90
N SER A 212 -3.21 2.06 -21.42
CA SER A 212 -4.21 1.26 -22.10
C SER A 212 -4.59 1.86 -23.46
N LEU A 213 -4.74 3.19 -23.54
CA LEU A 213 -4.96 3.89 -24.80
C LEU A 213 -3.79 3.68 -25.78
N ILE A 214 -2.55 3.74 -25.31
CA ILE A 214 -1.38 3.45 -26.15
C ILE A 214 -1.37 1.98 -26.58
N ASN A 215 -1.68 1.05 -25.68
CA ASN A 215 -1.68 -0.40 -25.92
C ASN A 215 -2.64 -0.83 -27.04
N GLN A 216 -3.73 -0.07 -27.25
CA GLN A 216 -4.65 -0.27 -28.37
C GLN A 216 -4.02 0.09 -29.74
N LEU A 217 -2.99 0.94 -29.75
CA LEU A 217 -2.27 1.36 -30.96
C LEU A 217 -0.99 0.53 -31.16
N LYS A 218 -0.20 0.36 -30.10
CA LYS A 218 1.07 -0.38 -30.07
C LYS A 218 1.14 -1.19 -28.77
N PRO A 219 1.34 -2.52 -28.81
CA PRO A 219 1.44 -3.33 -27.60
C PRO A 219 2.52 -2.83 -26.64
N ILE A 220 2.16 -2.66 -25.37
CA ILE A 220 3.07 -2.27 -24.29
C ILE A 220 3.54 -3.52 -23.55
N LYS A 221 4.84 -3.69 -23.38
CA LYS A 221 5.39 -4.85 -22.66
C LYS A 221 5.15 -4.70 -21.17
N SER A 222 4.85 -5.82 -20.51
CA SER A 222 4.71 -5.87 -19.05
C SER A 222 5.57 -6.99 -18.46
N TYR A 223 6.25 -6.68 -17.37
CA TYR A 223 7.12 -7.61 -16.65
C TYR A 223 6.54 -7.87 -15.27
N LEU A 224 6.44 -9.14 -14.91
CA LEU A 224 5.92 -9.58 -13.63
C LEU A 224 7.00 -10.26 -12.80
N PHE A 225 7.16 -9.76 -11.58
CA PHE A 225 8.07 -10.28 -10.59
C PHE A 225 7.36 -10.64 -9.30
N LEU A 226 7.95 -11.56 -8.55
CA LEU A 226 7.58 -11.89 -7.18
C LEU A 226 8.72 -11.50 -6.25
N TYR A 227 8.46 -10.60 -5.31
CA TYR A 227 9.31 -10.41 -4.16
C TYR A 227 8.86 -11.35 -3.05
N SER A 228 9.58 -12.46 -2.91
CA SER A 228 9.20 -13.64 -2.12
C SER A 228 9.19 -13.40 -0.61
N ASP A 229 8.79 -14.43 0.14
CA ASP A 229 8.85 -14.47 1.60
C ASP A 229 10.27 -14.68 2.16
N ASP A 230 11.27 -14.91 1.30
CA ASP A 230 12.69 -15.10 1.65
C ASP A 230 13.64 -13.98 1.20
N ASN A 231 13.08 -12.83 0.85
CA ASN A 231 13.85 -11.63 0.51
C ASN A 231 14.65 -11.71 -0.80
N ARG A 232 14.04 -12.39 -1.78
CA ARG A 232 14.56 -12.52 -3.14
C ARG A 232 13.54 -12.01 -4.15
N LEU A 233 14.05 -11.49 -5.26
CA LEU A 233 13.23 -11.06 -6.40
C LEU A 233 13.31 -12.15 -7.47
N TYR A 234 12.15 -12.66 -7.84
CA TYR A 234 12.03 -13.68 -8.87
C TYR A 234 11.29 -13.14 -10.07
N PHE A 235 11.79 -13.45 -11.26
CA PHE A 235 11.07 -13.20 -12.49
C PHE A 235 10.01 -14.29 -12.71
N ILE A 236 8.77 -13.87 -12.94
CA ILE A 236 7.67 -14.79 -13.24
C ILE A 236 7.45 -14.85 -14.75
N LYS A 237 7.22 -13.69 -15.37
CA LYS A 237 6.77 -13.66 -16.77
C LYS A 237 6.96 -12.29 -17.42
N LYS A 238 7.28 -12.32 -18.71
CA LYS A 238 7.14 -11.21 -19.64
C LYS A 238 5.88 -11.40 -20.47
N PHE A 239 5.08 -10.34 -20.58
CA PHE A 239 3.89 -10.25 -21.42
C PHE A 239 4.19 -9.34 -22.61
N SER A 240 3.68 -9.72 -23.78
CA SER A 240 3.83 -8.96 -25.03
C SER A 240 2.86 -7.79 -25.15
N SER A 241 1.89 -7.69 -24.25
CA SER A 241 0.88 -6.64 -24.18
C SER A 241 0.64 -6.21 -22.74
N LEU A 242 -0.01 -5.05 -22.58
CA LEU A 242 -0.20 -4.42 -21.27
C LEU A 242 -0.92 -5.40 -20.35
N THR A 243 -0.23 -5.76 -19.27
CA THR A 243 -0.71 -6.69 -18.25
C THR A 243 -0.45 -6.09 -16.89
N VAL A 244 -1.52 -5.80 -16.14
CA VAL A 244 -1.45 -5.06 -14.87
C VAL A 244 -2.38 -5.68 -13.82
N PRO A 245 -2.12 -5.50 -12.52
CA PRO A 245 -3.06 -5.81 -11.44
C PRO A 245 -4.44 -5.20 -11.66
N ASN A 246 -5.50 -5.99 -11.43
CA ASN A 246 -6.89 -5.49 -11.45
C ASN A 246 -7.22 -4.59 -10.23
N TYR A 247 -6.33 -4.54 -9.25
CA TYR A 247 -6.52 -3.81 -8.01
C TYR A 247 -6.29 -2.32 -8.18
N ASP A 248 -7.05 -1.52 -7.43
CA ASP A 248 -6.96 -0.06 -7.36
C ASP A 248 -7.19 0.69 -8.68
N ILE A 249 -7.57 0.02 -9.78
CA ILE A 249 -7.97 0.67 -11.03
C ILE A 249 -9.29 1.43 -10.79
N GLY A 250 -9.29 2.73 -11.07
CA GLY A 250 -10.43 3.60 -10.81
C GLY A 250 -10.41 4.25 -9.41
N SER A 251 -9.42 3.92 -8.57
CA SER A 251 -9.30 4.51 -7.24
C SER A 251 -8.68 5.90 -7.32
N ASN A 252 -9.38 6.90 -6.78
CA ASN A 252 -9.01 8.32 -6.78
C ASN A 252 -8.86 8.99 -8.16
N TYR A 253 -9.03 8.23 -9.23
CA TYR A 253 -9.18 8.71 -10.60
C TYR A 253 -10.09 7.72 -11.32
N PHE A 254 -11.36 8.07 -11.49
CA PHE A 254 -12.39 7.19 -12.01
C PHE A 254 -12.79 7.58 -13.43
N LEU A 255 -13.23 6.59 -14.20
CA LEU A 255 -13.91 6.76 -15.48
C LEU A 255 -15.28 6.07 -15.34
N GLU A 256 -16.27 6.58 -16.05
CA GLU A 256 -17.58 5.92 -16.14
C GLU A 256 -17.41 4.50 -16.70
N GLU A 257 -18.27 3.55 -16.29
CA GLU A 257 -18.11 2.12 -16.61
C GLU A 257 -17.88 1.86 -18.10
N GLY A 258 -18.67 2.49 -18.97
CA GLY A 258 -18.52 2.35 -20.42
C GLY A 258 -17.24 2.97 -20.99
N GLU A 259 -16.72 4.05 -20.39
CA GLU A 259 -15.44 4.64 -20.79
C GLU A 259 -14.26 3.80 -20.27
N ARG A 260 -14.36 3.31 -19.03
CA ARG A 260 -13.39 2.40 -18.42
C ARG A 260 -13.22 1.14 -19.27
N ASP A 261 -14.31 0.48 -19.64
CA ASP A 261 -14.28 -0.75 -20.42
C ASP A 261 -13.68 -0.55 -21.81
N LYS A 262 -14.05 0.56 -22.48
CA LYS A 262 -13.44 0.95 -23.76
C LYS A 262 -11.95 1.22 -23.63
N THR A 263 -11.55 1.90 -22.55
CA THR A 263 -10.15 2.25 -22.30
C THR A 263 -9.31 1.01 -22.01
N LEU A 264 -9.82 0.07 -21.21
CA LEU A 264 -9.13 -1.17 -20.84
C LEU A 264 -9.22 -2.28 -21.89
N ALA A 265 -9.82 -2.03 -23.05
CA ALA A 265 -9.91 -3.02 -24.11
C ALA A 265 -8.50 -3.46 -24.58
N GLY A 266 -8.32 -4.77 -24.75
CA GLY A 266 -7.02 -5.38 -25.09
C GLY A 266 -5.99 -5.45 -23.95
N VAL A 267 -6.33 -4.99 -22.74
CA VAL A 267 -5.46 -5.09 -21.55
C VAL A 267 -5.72 -6.39 -20.82
N SER A 268 -4.64 -7.08 -20.40
CA SER A 268 -4.77 -8.25 -19.52
C SER A 268 -4.72 -7.83 -18.05
N LEU A 269 -5.61 -8.37 -17.22
CA LEU A 269 -5.70 -8.04 -15.80
C LEU A 269 -5.22 -9.20 -14.94
N LEU A 270 -4.40 -8.90 -13.94
CA LEU A 270 -3.86 -9.86 -12.99
C LEU A 270 -4.71 -9.88 -11.72
N GLU A 271 -5.07 -11.08 -11.26
CA GLU A 271 -5.81 -11.30 -10.02
C GLU A 271 -5.20 -12.44 -9.19
N TRP A 272 -5.11 -12.25 -7.88
CA TRP A 272 -4.73 -13.27 -6.90
C TRP A 272 -5.47 -13.04 -5.57
N SER A 273 -5.81 -14.11 -4.87
CA SER A 273 -6.64 -14.01 -3.66
C SER A 273 -5.84 -13.88 -2.36
N ASP A 274 -4.67 -14.51 -2.29
CA ASP A 274 -3.82 -14.50 -1.09
C ASP A 274 -2.74 -13.42 -1.20
N PHE A 275 -2.95 -12.29 -0.53
CA PHE A 275 -2.02 -11.16 -0.48
C PHE A 275 -0.83 -11.39 0.44
N ASN A 276 -0.85 -12.43 1.29
CA ASN A 276 0.29 -12.76 2.14
C ASN A 276 1.29 -13.64 1.38
N LYS A 277 0.79 -14.58 0.57
CA LYS A 277 1.62 -15.52 -0.18
C LYS A 277 1.00 -15.91 -1.51
N LEU A 278 1.59 -15.40 -2.60
CA LEU A 278 1.20 -15.75 -3.96
C LEU A 278 1.44 -17.24 -4.24
N LYS A 279 0.36 -17.96 -4.55
CA LYS A 279 0.38 -19.37 -4.99
C LYS A 279 -0.17 -19.54 -6.41
N GLU A 280 -1.17 -18.75 -6.75
CA GLU A 280 -1.85 -18.78 -8.03
C GLU A 280 -2.14 -17.36 -8.48
N LEU A 281 -1.96 -17.12 -9.77
CA LEU A 281 -2.27 -15.87 -10.44
C LEU A 281 -3.21 -16.15 -11.61
N ARG A 282 -4.33 -15.44 -11.67
CA ARG A 282 -5.25 -15.45 -12.80
C ARG A 282 -4.93 -14.27 -13.70
N VAL A 283 -4.87 -14.53 -14.99
CA VAL A 283 -4.71 -13.52 -16.03
C VAL A 283 -6.02 -13.48 -16.82
N LEU A 284 -6.80 -12.43 -16.61
CA LEU A 284 -8.02 -12.14 -17.35
C LEU A 284 -7.63 -11.43 -18.65
N ILE A 285 -7.76 -12.11 -19.78
CA ILE A 285 -7.41 -11.54 -21.07
C ILE A 285 -8.54 -10.60 -21.51
N GLY A 286 -8.22 -9.31 -21.66
CA GLY A 286 -9.15 -8.28 -22.12
C GLY A 286 -9.69 -8.58 -23.52
N LYS A 287 -10.94 -8.15 -23.76
CA LYS A 287 -11.55 -8.25 -25.09
C LYS A 287 -10.87 -7.24 -26.01
N GLU A 288 -10.51 -7.66 -27.22
CA GLU A 288 -10.12 -6.73 -28.28
C GLU A 288 -11.36 -5.93 -28.72
N LEU A 289 -11.17 -4.65 -29.02
CA LEU A 289 -12.17 -3.90 -29.76
C LEU A 289 -12.27 -4.54 -31.15
N LYS A 290 -13.47 -4.98 -31.54
CA LYS A 290 -13.72 -5.35 -32.93
C LYS A 290 -13.45 -4.11 -33.77
N LYS A 291 -12.45 -4.19 -34.64
CA LYS A 291 -12.18 -3.17 -35.66
C LYS A 291 -13.34 -3.09 -36.64
#